data_AF-A0A016SR06-F1
#
_entry.id   AF-A0A016SR06-F1
#
_cell.length_a   1.000
_cell.length_b   1.000
_cell.length_c   1.000
_cell.angle_alpha   90.00
_cell.angle_beta   90.00
_cell.angle_gamma   90.00
#
_symmetry.space_group_name_H-M   'P 1'
#
loop_
_entity.id
_entity.type
_entity.pdbx_description
1 polymer ?
#
loop_
_entity_poly.entity_id
_entity_poly.type
_entity_poly.pdbx_seq_one_letter_code
_entity_poly.pdbx_strand_id
1 'polypeptide(L)'
;MPQNDHIELHRKRHGRRLDYEERQRKKQARAGHERSQMAKKLRGQKAKLYHKKRYSEKVEMRKLLKQHEEKQQKGTVDTPDQGAVPAYLLDRQQQTMGTVLSNMIKQKRKQKAGKYQVPIPQVKAVSDAEAFKVVKSGKTNRKGWKRMVTKVTFVGESFTRKPAKFERFIRPMGLRFTKAHVTHPELQTTFCLPIVGVKKNPSSQMYTSLGVITKGTIIEVNVSELGMVTQGGKDGVTPYSIWDVVRKRLYYSRSKKYLPPASTAPLLSRAAPPMHYHTCYDVAPSTRSAAGGKYFLERLYIGTV
;
A
#
# COMPACT_ATOMS: atom_id res chain seq x y z
N MET A 1 31.31 -23.80 -26.81
CA MET A 1 31.22 -22.58 -25.98
C MET A 1 32.61 -22.00 -25.83
N PRO A 2 32.80 -20.67 -25.87
CA PRO A 2 34.11 -20.11 -25.57
C PRO A 2 34.47 -20.44 -24.12
N GLN A 3 35.64 -21.07 -23.92
CA GLN A 3 36.13 -21.48 -22.61
C GLN A 3 36.83 -20.30 -21.91
N ASN A 4 36.61 -20.19 -20.59
CA ASN A 4 37.31 -19.27 -19.70
C ASN A 4 37.13 -17.76 -20.03
N ASP A 5 37.85 -16.88 -19.33
CA ASP A 5 37.91 -15.42 -19.53
C ASP A 5 38.71 -14.99 -20.77
N HIS A 6 38.44 -15.63 -21.90
CA HIS A 6 39.10 -15.41 -23.18
C HIS A 6 39.12 -13.94 -23.64
N ILE A 7 38.10 -13.13 -23.29
CA ILE A 7 38.07 -11.68 -23.60
C ILE A 7 39.10 -10.90 -22.78
N GLU A 8 39.26 -11.22 -21.50
CA GLU A 8 40.28 -10.58 -20.66
C GLU A 8 41.68 -11.03 -21.05
N LEU A 9 41.85 -12.32 -21.33
CA LEU A 9 43.12 -12.86 -21.85
C LEU A 9 43.50 -12.20 -23.18
N HIS A 10 42.54 -12.02 -24.09
CA HIS A 10 42.76 -11.29 -25.34
C HIS A 10 43.16 -9.83 -25.08
N ARG A 11 42.51 -9.14 -24.14
CA ARG A 11 42.90 -7.77 -23.75
C ARG A 11 44.28 -7.69 -23.12
N LYS A 12 44.71 -8.71 -22.36
CA LYS A 12 46.06 -8.78 -21.77
C LYS A 12 47.12 -9.04 -22.85
N ARG A 13 46.83 -9.91 -23.83
CA ARG A 13 47.77 -10.30 -24.90
C ARG A 13 47.88 -9.27 -26.03
N HIS A 14 46.75 -8.72 -26.46
CA HIS A 14 46.66 -7.86 -27.65
C HIS A 14 46.21 -6.43 -27.34
N GLY A 15 46.02 -6.12 -26.05
CA GLY A 15 45.56 -4.80 -25.62
C GLY A 15 44.10 -4.53 -25.93
N ARG A 16 43.71 -3.26 -25.78
CA ARG A 16 42.42 -2.74 -26.24
C ARG A 16 42.63 -2.03 -27.58
N ARG A 17 41.52 -1.70 -28.24
CA ARG A 17 41.55 -0.82 -29.40
C ARG A 17 42.27 0.49 -29.04
N LEU A 18 43.17 0.95 -29.91
CA LEU A 18 44.04 2.11 -29.67
C LEU A 18 43.25 3.39 -29.30
N ASP A 19 42.06 3.57 -29.86
CA ASP A 19 41.18 4.74 -29.62
C ASP A 19 40.23 4.59 -28.41
N TYR A 20 40.33 3.49 -27.65
CA TYR A 20 39.39 3.16 -26.60
C TYR A 20 39.36 4.22 -25.48
N GLU A 21 40.53 4.61 -25.00
CA GLU A 21 40.68 5.55 -23.88
C GLU A 21 40.20 6.94 -24.27
N GLU A 22 40.56 7.40 -25.46
CA GLU A 22 40.08 8.67 -25.99
C GLU A 22 38.56 8.72 -26.12
N ARG A 23 37.95 7.62 -26.60
CA ARG A 23 36.49 7.50 -26.72
C ARG A 23 35.81 7.49 -25.35
N GLN A 24 36.35 6.77 -24.37
CA GLN A 24 35.80 6.76 -23.01
C GLN A 24 35.89 8.14 -22.36
N ARG A 25 37.05 8.80 -22.45
CA ARG A 25 37.24 10.17 -21.94
C ARG A 25 36.23 11.14 -22.56
N LYS A 26 36.10 11.14 -23.89
CA LYS A 26 35.14 11.99 -24.61
C LYS A 26 33.69 11.67 -24.25
N LYS A 27 33.34 10.40 -24.00
CA LYS A 27 32.00 9.98 -23.55
C LYS A 27 31.68 10.47 -22.14
N GLN A 28 32.61 10.35 -21.20
CA GLN A 28 32.44 10.84 -19.83
C GLN A 28 32.29 12.37 -19.81
N ALA A 29 33.10 13.09 -20.59
CA ALA A 29 32.98 14.54 -20.73
C ALA A 29 31.60 14.98 -21.26
N ARG A 30 31.06 14.29 -22.28
CA ARG A 30 29.72 14.59 -22.85
C ARG A 30 28.55 14.22 -21.95
N ALA A 31 28.73 13.30 -21.00
CA ALA A 31 27.63 12.78 -20.19
C ALA A 31 26.89 13.86 -19.39
N GLY A 32 27.54 14.96 -18.98
CA GLY A 32 26.87 16.11 -18.35
C GLY A 32 25.85 16.78 -19.26
N HIS A 33 26.26 17.11 -20.49
CA HIS A 33 25.42 17.76 -21.49
C HIS A 33 24.29 16.86 -21.97
N GLU A 34 24.59 15.59 -22.27
CA GLU A 34 23.59 14.60 -22.69
C GLU A 34 22.51 14.42 -21.63
N ARG A 35 22.88 14.40 -20.34
CA ARG A 35 21.91 14.33 -19.23
C ARG A 35 20.98 15.54 -19.20
N SER A 36 21.51 16.75 -19.32
CA SER A 36 20.71 17.98 -19.35
C SER A 36 19.78 18.01 -20.57
N GLN A 37 20.30 17.62 -21.74
CA GLN A 37 19.52 17.54 -22.98
C GLN A 37 18.37 16.52 -22.86
N MET A 38 18.66 15.32 -22.35
CA MET A 38 17.64 14.29 -22.13
C MET A 38 16.56 14.75 -21.16
N ALA A 39 16.93 15.46 -20.08
CA ALA A 39 15.97 16.02 -19.14
C ALA A 39 14.98 16.99 -19.81
N LYS A 40 15.44 17.82 -20.76
CA LYS A 40 14.60 18.79 -21.48
C LYS A 40 13.81 18.15 -22.63
N LYS A 41 14.39 17.16 -23.31
CA LYS A 41 13.84 16.54 -24.52
C LYS A 41 12.80 15.47 -24.22
N LEU A 42 12.99 14.69 -23.15
CA LEU A 42 12.07 13.62 -22.79
C LEU A 42 10.71 14.21 -22.39
N ARG A 43 9.63 13.61 -22.90
CA ARG A 43 8.25 13.99 -22.60
C ARG A 43 7.46 12.81 -22.03
N GLY A 44 6.36 13.09 -21.34
CA GLY A 44 5.42 12.09 -20.84
C GLY A 44 6.03 11.11 -19.82
N GLN A 45 5.69 9.82 -19.92
CA GLN A 45 6.13 8.79 -18.96
C GLN A 45 7.65 8.63 -18.92
N LYS A 46 8.33 8.77 -20.06
CA LYS A 46 9.80 8.65 -20.14
C LYS A 46 10.50 9.74 -19.32
N ALA A 47 9.98 10.97 -19.33
CA ALA A 47 10.48 12.06 -18.50
C ALA A 47 10.29 11.77 -17.01
N LYS A 48 9.11 11.28 -16.61
CA LYS A 48 8.81 10.93 -15.20
C LYS A 48 9.75 9.85 -14.67
N LEU A 49 10.01 8.79 -15.45
CA LEU A 49 10.96 7.74 -15.08
C LEU A 49 12.40 8.27 -14.99
N TYR A 50 12.80 9.12 -15.96
CA TYR A 50 14.12 9.75 -15.97
C TYR A 50 14.34 10.60 -14.72
N HIS A 51 13.41 11.49 -14.37
CA HIS A 51 13.54 12.32 -13.17
C HIS A 51 13.49 11.51 -11.88
N LYS A 52 12.67 10.45 -11.81
CA LYS A 52 12.65 9.53 -10.65
C LYS A 52 14.02 8.87 -10.44
N LYS A 53 14.64 8.38 -11.51
CA LYS A 53 16.00 7.80 -11.46
C LYS A 53 17.04 8.83 -11.04
N ARG A 54 16.97 10.06 -11.56
CA ARG A 54 17.89 11.15 -11.17
C ARG A 54 17.71 11.56 -9.71
N TYR A 55 16.49 11.50 -9.17
CA TYR A 55 16.24 11.75 -7.75
C TYR A 55 16.89 10.67 -6.87
N SER A 56 16.72 9.38 -7.20
CA SER A 56 17.35 8.30 -6.43
C SER A 56 18.88 8.39 -6.44
N GLU A 57 19.49 8.65 -7.60
CA GLU A 57 20.94 8.84 -7.73
C GLU A 57 21.45 10.03 -6.88
N LYS A 58 20.70 11.14 -6.84
CA LYS A 58 21.06 12.29 -5.98
C LYS A 58 20.96 11.95 -4.49
N VAL A 59 19.92 11.21 -4.08
CA VAL A 59 19.73 10.81 -2.68
C VAL A 59 20.82 9.83 -2.25
N GLU A 60 21.18 8.87 -3.11
CA GLU A 60 22.26 7.92 -2.87
C GLU A 60 23.60 8.64 -2.69
N MET A 61 23.96 9.54 -3.60
CA MET A 61 25.19 10.32 -3.49
C MET A 61 25.21 11.21 -2.24
N ARG A 62 24.08 11.84 -1.88
CA ARG A 62 23.99 12.63 -0.64
C ARG A 62 24.20 11.77 0.60
N LYS A 63 23.64 10.55 0.64
CA LYS A 63 23.85 9.61 1.75
C LYS A 63 25.30 9.17 1.84
N LEU A 64 25.94 8.87 0.70
CA LEU A 64 27.34 8.45 0.65
C LEU A 64 28.28 9.57 1.13
N LEU A 65 28.05 10.81 0.67
CA LEU A 65 28.82 11.98 1.13
C LEU A 65 28.64 12.19 2.64
N LYS A 66 27.40 12.15 3.14
CA LYS A 66 27.11 12.28 4.57
C LYS A 66 27.78 11.18 5.40
N GLN A 67 27.73 9.93 4.97
CA GLN A 67 28.41 8.81 5.65
C GLN A 67 29.94 8.99 5.66
N HIS A 68 30.51 9.54 4.58
CA HIS A 68 31.93 9.81 4.49
C HIS A 68 32.35 10.96 5.40
N GLU A 69 31.56 12.06 5.45
CA GLU A 69 31.74 13.19 6.36
C GLU A 69 31.66 12.74 7.83
N GLU A 70 30.63 11.96 8.18
CA GLU A 70 30.46 11.38 9.53
C GLU A 70 31.62 10.45 9.92
N LYS A 71 32.15 9.67 8.98
CA LYS A 71 33.33 8.82 9.22
C LYS A 71 34.60 9.63 9.44
N GLN A 72 34.76 10.75 8.73
CA GLN A 72 35.92 11.65 8.91
C GLN A 72 35.83 12.38 10.25
N GLN A 73 34.63 12.74 10.69
CA GLN A 73 34.39 13.33 11.99
C GLN A 73 34.41 12.25 13.08
N LYS A 74 35.61 11.78 13.46
CA LYS A 74 35.84 11.01 14.68
C LYS A 74 35.72 11.92 15.90
N GLY A 75 34.53 12.44 16.16
CA GLY A 75 34.20 12.95 17.48
C GLY A 75 33.93 11.76 18.38
N THR A 76 34.74 11.56 19.41
CA THR A 76 34.29 10.92 20.65
C THR A 76 33.12 11.75 21.17
N VAL A 77 31.91 11.47 20.67
CA VAL A 77 30.71 11.89 21.36
C VAL A 77 30.58 10.91 22.50
N ASP A 78 31.23 11.24 23.62
CA ASP A 78 30.88 10.66 24.90
C ASP A 78 29.38 10.92 25.06
N THR A 79 28.59 9.87 24.87
CA THR A 79 27.20 9.87 25.30
C THR A 79 27.24 10.20 26.78
N PRO A 80 26.67 11.34 27.24
CA PRO A 80 26.70 11.66 28.66
C PRO A 80 26.08 10.47 29.40
N ASP A 81 26.83 9.93 30.35
CA ASP A 81 26.55 8.67 31.05
C ASP A 81 25.12 8.63 31.60
N GLN A 82 24.18 8.12 30.80
CA GLN A 82 23.02 7.45 31.37
C GLN A 82 23.54 6.10 31.82
N GLY A 83 23.75 5.97 33.14
CA GLY A 83 24.38 4.80 33.77
C GLY A 83 23.89 3.48 33.18
N ALA A 84 24.78 2.49 33.14
CA ALA A 84 24.60 1.21 32.46
C ALA A 84 23.21 0.60 32.70
N VAL A 85 22.35 0.72 31.68
CA VAL A 85 21.03 0.11 31.68
C VAL A 85 21.20 -1.35 31.22
N PRO A 86 20.65 -2.34 31.94
CA PRO A 86 20.69 -3.73 31.51
C PRO A 86 20.19 -3.90 30.08
N ALA A 87 20.78 -4.84 29.31
CA ALA A 87 20.49 -4.98 27.87
C ALA A 87 18.99 -5.12 27.54
N TYR A 88 18.19 -5.70 28.44
CA TYR A 88 16.74 -5.86 28.31
C TYR A 88 15.91 -4.57 28.53
N LEU A 89 16.55 -3.47 28.96
CA LEU A 89 15.94 -2.16 29.19
C LEU A 89 16.41 -1.10 28.17
N LEU A 90 17.45 -1.37 27.37
CA LEU A 90 17.98 -0.42 26.37
C LEU A 90 16.95 -0.04 25.29
N ASP A 91 16.10 -0.98 24.88
CA ASP A 91 15.07 -0.75 23.84
C ASP A 91 13.74 -0.20 24.40
N ARG A 92 13.61 -0.11 25.72
CA ARG A 92 12.40 0.41 26.39
C ARG A 92 12.64 1.86 26.73
N GLN A 93 12.38 2.76 25.78
CA GLN A 93 12.49 4.21 25.95
C GLN A 93 11.64 4.67 27.17
N GLN A 94 12.28 4.82 28.33
CA GLN A 94 11.64 5.36 29.52
C GLN A 94 11.58 6.88 29.39
N GLN A 95 10.37 7.41 29.17
CA GLN A 95 10.14 8.84 29.31
C GLN A 95 10.34 9.22 30.79
N THR A 96 11.26 10.12 31.08
CA THR A 96 11.48 10.66 32.43
C THR A 96 10.27 11.51 32.84
N MET A 97 9.45 10.98 33.74
CA MET A 97 8.14 11.52 34.14
C MET A 97 8.20 12.11 35.55
N GLY A 98 9.01 13.15 35.77
CA GLY A 98 9.12 13.78 37.09
C GLY A 98 7.93 14.68 37.48
N THR A 99 7.27 15.32 36.52
CA THR A 99 6.28 16.40 36.79
C THR A 99 4.96 16.26 36.04
N VAL A 100 4.69 15.11 35.40
CA VAL A 100 3.51 14.87 34.54
C VAL A 100 2.43 14.02 35.23
N LEU A 101 2.59 13.61 36.49
CA LEU A 101 1.73 12.60 37.13
C LEU A 101 0.23 12.97 37.23
N SER A 102 -0.11 14.23 37.49
CA SER A 102 -1.51 14.67 37.68
C SER A 102 -2.30 14.75 36.37
N ASN A 103 -1.68 15.27 35.31
CA ASN A 103 -2.25 15.25 33.95
C ASN A 103 -2.31 13.82 33.40
N MET A 104 -1.36 12.97 33.75
CA MET A 104 -1.33 11.56 33.37
C MET A 104 -2.44 10.73 34.04
N ILE A 105 -2.89 11.07 35.26
CA ILE A 105 -4.04 10.39 35.90
C ILE A 105 -5.36 10.74 35.17
N LYS A 106 -5.56 12.02 34.83
CA LYS A 106 -6.72 12.45 34.02
C LYS A 106 -6.68 11.82 32.62
N GLN A 107 -5.50 11.76 32.01
CA GLN A 107 -5.28 11.06 30.75
C GLN A 107 -5.43 9.54 30.90
N LYS A 108 -5.00 8.90 31.99
CA LYS A 108 -5.20 7.47 32.26
C LYS A 108 -6.67 7.11 32.42
N ARG A 109 -7.48 7.98 33.04
CA ARG A 109 -8.95 7.82 33.11
C ARG A 109 -9.60 7.93 31.72
N LYS A 110 -9.19 8.90 30.90
CA LYS A 110 -9.62 9.02 29.49
C LYS A 110 -9.11 7.87 28.60
N GLN A 111 -7.87 7.42 28.81
CA GLN A 111 -7.25 6.29 28.11
C GLN A 111 -7.87 4.96 28.52
N LYS A 112 -8.37 4.78 29.75
CA LYS A 112 -9.05 3.53 30.15
C LYS A 112 -10.29 3.25 29.29
N ALA A 113 -11.02 4.29 28.90
CA ALA A 113 -12.10 4.20 27.92
C ALA A 113 -11.58 3.99 26.49
N GLY A 114 -10.44 4.58 26.12
CA GLY A 114 -9.80 4.40 24.82
C GLY A 114 -8.99 3.09 24.65
N LYS A 115 -8.70 2.35 25.72
CA LYS A 115 -7.88 1.12 25.69
C LYS A 115 -8.56 -0.02 24.94
N TYR A 116 -9.89 -0.09 25.02
CA TYR A 116 -10.69 -1.07 24.29
C TYR A 116 -11.18 -0.54 22.95
N GLN A 117 -10.67 0.61 22.50
CA GLN A 117 -11.07 1.19 21.23
C GLN A 117 -10.33 0.50 20.09
N VAL A 118 -11.13 0.05 19.13
CA VAL A 118 -10.66 -0.47 17.84
C VAL A 118 -9.74 0.55 17.18
N PRO A 119 -8.61 0.14 16.57
CA PRO A 119 -7.72 1.05 15.87
C PRO A 119 -8.39 1.81 14.70
N ILE A 120 -9.49 1.27 14.14
CA ILE A 120 -10.40 2.01 13.25
C ILE A 120 -11.79 2.10 13.92
N PRO A 121 -12.12 3.21 14.61
CA PRO A 121 -13.41 3.35 15.29
C PRO A 121 -14.57 3.63 14.31
N GLN A 122 -14.33 4.47 13.31
CA GLN A 122 -15.33 4.92 12.35
C GLN A 122 -14.85 4.61 10.93
N VAL A 123 -15.74 4.04 10.14
CA VAL A 123 -15.48 3.69 8.75
C VAL A 123 -16.52 4.36 7.87
N LYS A 124 -16.11 4.77 6.66
CA LYS A 124 -17.04 5.17 5.62
C LYS A 124 -18.08 4.07 5.40
N ALA A 125 -19.35 4.42 5.61
CA ALA A 125 -20.46 3.50 5.37
C ALA A 125 -20.48 3.08 3.88
N VAL A 126 -20.68 1.79 3.65
CA VAL A 126 -20.86 1.22 2.31
C VAL A 126 -22.34 1.20 2.01
N SER A 127 -22.74 1.76 0.86
CA SER A 127 -24.14 1.71 0.43
C SER A 127 -24.49 0.33 -0.15
N ASP A 128 -25.75 -0.06 -0.02
CA ASP A 128 -26.23 -1.34 -0.56
C ASP A 128 -26.07 -1.45 -2.08
N ALA A 129 -26.15 -0.33 -2.80
CA ALA A 129 -25.92 -0.29 -4.24
C ALA A 129 -24.45 -0.58 -4.61
N GLU A 130 -23.50 -0.23 -3.74
CA GLU A 130 -22.08 -0.56 -3.93
C GLU A 130 -21.79 -2.02 -3.57
N ALA A 131 -22.41 -2.52 -2.50
CA ALA A 131 -22.20 -3.89 -2.00
C ALA A 131 -22.91 -4.96 -2.85
N PHE A 132 -24.06 -4.63 -3.45
CA PHE A 132 -24.88 -5.56 -4.20
C PHE A 132 -25.12 -5.11 -5.65
N LYS A 133 -24.78 -5.98 -6.59
CA LYS A 133 -25.16 -5.87 -7.99
C LYS A 133 -26.51 -6.54 -8.25
N VAL A 134 -27.41 -5.89 -8.97
CA VAL A 134 -28.69 -6.48 -9.38
C VAL A 134 -28.45 -7.55 -10.45
N VAL A 135 -29.01 -8.75 -10.27
CA VAL A 135 -28.97 -9.81 -11.29
C VAL A 135 -30.38 -10.00 -11.84
N LYS A 136 -30.52 -9.75 -13.15
CA LYS A 136 -31.76 -9.96 -13.89
C LYS A 136 -31.85 -11.42 -14.35
N SER A 137 -33.07 -11.98 -14.37
CA SER A 137 -33.34 -13.37 -14.73
C SER A 137 -34.56 -13.51 -15.65
N GLY A 138 -34.63 -14.64 -16.36
CA GLY A 138 -35.66 -14.95 -17.37
C GLY A 138 -35.22 -14.56 -18.79
N LYS A 139 -35.88 -15.11 -19.82
CA LYS A 139 -35.54 -14.86 -21.24
C LYS A 139 -35.51 -13.36 -21.58
N THR A 140 -36.48 -12.60 -21.09
CA THR A 140 -36.60 -11.15 -21.32
C THR A 140 -35.89 -10.31 -20.24
N ASN A 141 -35.22 -10.91 -19.25
CA ASN A 141 -34.49 -10.21 -18.18
C ASN A 141 -35.29 -9.17 -17.38
N ARG A 142 -36.61 -9.30 -17.27
CA ARG A 142 -37.46 -8.35 -16.53
C ARG A 142 -37.38 -8.51 -15.00
N LYS A 143 -36.96 -9.68 -14.49
CA LYS A 143 -36.97 -10.00 -13.05
C LYS A 143 -35.63 -9.71 -12.38
N GLY A 144 -35.54 -8.65 -11.56
CA GLY A 144 -34.32 -8.19 -10.88
C GLY A 144 -34.23 -8.47 -9.37
N TRP A 145 -34.89 -9.52 -8.86
CA TRP A 145 -35.00 -9.77 -7.41
C TRP A 145 -33.72 -10.34 -6.77
N LYS A 146 -32.81 -10.90 -7.57
CA LYS A 146 -31.54 -11.45 -7.12
C LYS A 146 -30.47 -10.37 -6.97
N ARG A 147 -29.62 -10.52 -5.96
CA ARG A 147 -28.54 -9.60 -5.59
C ARG A 147 -27.23 -10.36 -5.51
N MET A 148 -26.24 -9.96 -6.28
CA MET A 148 -24.89 -10.52 -6.24
C MET A 148 -24.00 -9.65 -5.38
N VAL A 149 -23.29 -10.26 -4.43
CA VAL A 149 -22.31 -9.55 -3.60
C VAL A 149 -21.07 -9.23 -4.44
N THR A 150 -20.67 -7.96 -4.45
CA THR A 150 -19.47 -7.47 -5.19
C THR A 150 -18.22 -7.41 -4.32
N LYS A 151 -18.41 -7.41 -3.00
CA LYS A 151 -17.34 -7.35 -2.01
C LYS A 151 -16.84 -8.74 -1.62
N VAL A 152 -15.70 -8.75 -0.95
CA VAL A 152 -15.13 -9.97 -0.37
C VAL A 152 -16.11 -10.56 0.64
N THR A 153 -16.23 -11.88 0.63
CA THR A 153 -17.07 -12.61 1.58
C THR A 153 -16.28 -13.73 2.23
N PHE A 154 -16.52 -13.95 3.51
CA PHE A 154 -16.20 -15.19 4.18
C PHE A 154 -17.42 -16.10 4.17
N VAL A 155 -17.16 -17.37 3.93
CA VAL A 155 -18.15 -18.43 3.87
C VAL A 155 -17.51 -19.60 4.60
N GLY A 156 -18.20 -20.13 5.62
CA GLY A 156 -17.69 -21.26 6.40
C GLY A 156 -17.45 -22.50 5.53
N GLU A 157 -16.59 -23.40 6.02
CA GLU A 157 -16.16 -24.60 5.29
C GLU A 157 -17.31 -25.54 4.94
N SER A 158 -18.35 -25.60 5.79
CA SER A 158 -19.56 -26.40 5.60
C SER A 158 -20.64 -25.73 4.73
N PHE A 159 -20.28 -24.76 3.89
CA PHE A 159 -21.26 -24.04 3.08
C PHE A 159 -21.70 -24.77 1.82
N THR A 160 -22.95 -25.24 1.84
CA THR A 160 -23.66 -25.72 0.66
C THR A 160 -24.49 -24.60 0.05
N ARG A 161 -24.45 -24.46 -1.28
CA ARG A 161 -25.27 -23.47 -2.00
C ARG A 161 -26.75 -23.86 -1.92
N LYS A 162 -27.62 -22.88 -1.68
CA LYS A 162 -29.07 -23.07 -1.79
C LYS A 162 -29.46 -23.28 -3.25
N PRO A 163 -30.55 -24.02 -3.55
CA PRO A 163 -31.05 -24.15 -4.91
C PRO A 163 -31.31 -22.78 -5.56
N ALA A 164 -31.03 -22.65 -6.85
CA ALA A 164 -31.03 -21.37 -7.56
C ALA A 164 -32.38 -20.63 -7.49
N LYS A 165 -33.49 -21.32 -7.26
CA LYS A 165 -34.81 -20.72 -7.11
C LYS A 165 -34.98 -19.96 -5.77
N PHE A 166 -34.31 -20.39 -4.71
CA PHE A 166 -34.42 -19.82 -3.36
C PHE A 166 -33.25 -18.90 -2.98
N GLU A 167 -32.15 -18.92 -3.75
CA GLU A 167 -31.00 -18.05 -3.53
C GLU A 167 -31.27 -16.61 -4.05
N ARG A 168 -31.54 -15.68 -3.12
CA ARG A 168 -31.64 -14.24 -3.41
C ARG A 168 -30.28 -13.54 -3.41
N PHE A 169 -29.45 -13.80 -2.40
CA PHE A 169 -28.11 -13.22 -2.25
C PHE A 169 -27.05 -14.20 -2.74
N ILE A 170 -26.42 -13.87 -3.86
CA ILE A 170 -25.39 -14.70 -4.51
C ILE A 170 -24.02 -14.23 -4.03
N ARG A 171 -23.27 -15.14 -3.39
CA ARG A 171 -21.87 -14.92 -3.00
C ARG A 171 -20.96 -15.65 -3.99
N PRO A 172 -20.32 -14.99 -4.96
CA PRO A 172 -19.54 -15.66 -6.00
C PRO A 172 -18.26 -16.29 -5.42
N MET A 173 -17.87 -17.47 -5.93
CA MET A 173 -16.71 -18.22 -5.41
C MET A 173 -15.39 -17.46 -5.51
N GLY A 174 -15.19 -16.66 -6.57
CA GLY A 174 -13.97 -15.87 -6.72
C GLY A 174 -13.78 -14.76 -5.68
N LEU A 175 -14.82 -14.44 -4.90
CA LEU A 175 -14.76 -13.47 -3.79
C LEU A 175 -14.85 -14.13 -2.42
N ARG A 176 -14.81 -15.47 -2.35
CA ARG A 176 -14.80 -16.22 -1.09
C ARG A 176 -13.36 -16.43 -0.64
N PHE A 177 -12.94 -15.72 0.39
CA PHE A 177 -11.63 -15.93 1.01
C PHE A 177 -11.77 -16.71 2.31
N THR A 178 -10.83 -17.62 2.54
CA THR A 178 -10.76 -18.47 3.75
C THR A 178 -9.60 -18.07 4.67
N LYS A 179 -8.62 -17.32 4.16
CA LYS A 179 -7.45 -16.86 4.92
C LYS A 179 -7.35 -15.34 4.91
N ALA A 180 -6.74 -14.77 5.94
CA ALA A 180 -6.45 -13.36 6.09
C ALA A 180 -4.97 -13.14 6.40
N HIS A 181 -4.41 -12.05 5.85
CA HIS A 181 -3.12 -11.56 6.30
C HIS A 181 -3.32 -10.66 7.52
N VAL A 182 -2.76 -11.09 8.64
CA VAL A 182 -2.90 -10.43 9.94
C VAL A 182 -1.54 -9.95 10.42
N THR A 183 -1.49 -8.72 10.94
CA THR A 183 -0.24 -8.14 11.49
C THR A 183 -0.33 -8.04 13.01
N HIS A 184 0.66 -8.61 13.71
CA HIS A 184 0.77 -8.39 15.15
C HIS A 184 1.51 -7.07 15.43
N PRO A 185 0.89 -6.09 16.13
CA PRO A 185 1.48 -4.75 16.29
C PRO A 185 2.76 -4.76 17.13
N GLU A 186 2.93 -5.69 18.08
CA GLU A 186 4.12 -5.74 18.94
C GLU A 186 5.29 -6.46 18.28
N LEU A 187 5.02 -7.52 17.50
CA LEU A 187 6.06 -8.31 16.82
C LEU A 187 6.44 -7.71 15.47
N GLN A 188 5.59 -6.85 14.90
CA GLN A 188 5.74 -6.25 13.58
C GLN A 188 5.88 -7.28 12.44
N THR A 189 5.38 -8.49 12.66
CA THR A 189 5.35 -9.60 11.70
C THR A 189 3.94 -9.84 11.17
N THR A 190 3.85 -10.41 9.97
CA THR A 190 2.60 -10.71 9.28
C THR A 190 2.39 -12.21 9.12
N PHE A 191 1.19 -12.70 9.42
CA PHE A 191 0.82 -14.12 9.35
C PHE A 191 -0.34 -14.32 8.36
N CYS A 192 -0.38 -15.48 7.69
CA CYS A 192 -1.45 -15.84 6.76
C CYS A 192 -2.37 -16.88 7.41
N LEU A 193 -3.27 -16.41 8.28
CA LEU A 193 -4.06 -17.26 9.17
C LEU A 193 -5.45 -17.55 8.59
N PRO A 194 -6.05 -18.72 8.88
CA PRO A 194 -7.40 -19.04 8.44
C PRO A 194 -8.45 -18.26 9.25
N ILE A 195 -9.46 -17.76 8.52
CA ILE A 195 -10.62 -17.07 9.08
C ILE A 195 -11.58 -18.13 9.62
N VAL A 196 -12.02 -17.93 10.86
CA VAL A 196 -13.04 -18.78 11.51
C VAL A 196 -14.43 -18.21 11.26
N GLY A 197 -14.57 -16.88 11.39
CA GLY A 197 -15.87 -16.23 11.32
C GLY A 197 -15.79 -14.72 11.14
N VAL A 198 -16.94 -14.12 10.80
CA VAL A 198 -17.11 -12.67 10.79
C VAL A 198 -17.94 -12.29 12.02
N LYS A 199 -17.35 -11.51 12.93
CA LYS A 199 -18.00 -11.16 14.20
C LYS A 199 -18.94 -9.97 14.05
N LYS A 200 -18.46 -8.90 13.42
CA LYS A 200 -19.23 -7.66 13.27
C LYS A 200 -18.79 -6.88 12.05
N ASN A 201 -19.76 -6.49 11.23
CA ASN A 201 -19.56 -5.49 10.19
C ASN A 201 -20.06 -4.11 10.68
N PRO A 202 -19.27 -3.02 10.54
CA PRO A 202 -19.68 -1.70 11.01
C PRO A 202 -20.81 -1.06 10.17
N SER A 203 -21.05 -1.49 8.93
CA SER A 203 -22.09 -0.89 8.07
C SER A 203 -23.49 -1.41 8.40
N SER A 204 -23.65 -2.73 8.51
CA SER A 204 -24.95 -3.34 8.82
C SER A 204 -24.79 -4.75 9.39
N GLN A 205 -25.75 -5.18 10.20
CA GLN A 205 -25.78 -6.55 10.72
C GLN A 205 -26.06 -7.58 9.61
N MET A 206 -26.80 -7.19 8.55
CA MET A 206 -27.03 -8.03 7.38
C MET A 206 -25.71 -8.46 6.73
N TYR A 207 -24.72 -7.56 6.68
CA TYR A 207 -23.39 -7.87 6.14
C TYR A 207 -22.62 -8.84 7.02
N THR A 208 -22.78 -8.77 8.35
CA THR A 208 -22.24 -9.77 9.27
C THR A 208 -22.81 -11.16 8.96
N SER A 209 -24.13 -11.30 8.84
CA SER A 209 -24.77 -12.60 8.54
C SER A 209 -24.41 -13.16 7.17
N LEU A 210 -24.25 -12.30 6.16
CA LEU A 210 -23.80 -12.71 4.83
C LEU A 210 -22.28 -12.96 4.78
N GLY A 211 -21.53 -12.61 5.82
CA GLY A 211 -20.07 -12.73 5.87
C GLY A 211 -19.36 -11.73 4.96
N VAL A 212 -19.95 -10.57 4.66
CA VAL A 212 -19.31 -9.54 3.82
C VAL A 212 -18.20 -8.85 4.62
N ILE A 213 -16.99 -8.87 4.07
CA ILE A 213 -15.81 -8.24 4.65
C ILE A 213 -15.58 -6.89 3.97
N THR A 214 -15.73 -5.83 4.75
CA THR A 214 -15.45 -4.45 4.37
C THR A 214 -14.36 -3.88 5.29
N LYS A 215 -13.93 -2.65 5.04
CA LYS A 215 -13.00 -1.98 5.96
C LYS A 215 -13.63 -1.90 7.35
N GLY A 216 -12.85 -2.23 8.39
CA GLY A 216 -13.28 -2.23 9.79
C GLY A 216 -14.25 -3.34 10.19
N THR A 217 -14.45 -4.35 9.35
CA THR A 217 -15.10 -5.60 9.77
C THR A 217 -14.21 -6.32 10.78
N ILE A 218 -14.79 -6.74 11.90
CA ILE A 218 -14.13 -7.56 12.92
C ILE A 218 -14.27 -9.02 12.51
N ILE A 219 -13.14 -9.72 12.40
CA ILE A 219 -13.08 -11.13 12.04
C ILE A 219 -12.47 -11.95 13.18
N GLU A 220 -12.92 -13.19 13.28
CA GLU A 220 -12.35 -14.20 14.15
C GLU A 220 -11.37 -15.03 13.32
N VAL A 221 -10.15 -15.16 13.83
CA VAL A 221 -9.03 -15.79 13.12
C VAL A 221 -8.44 -16.85 14.02
N ASN A 222 -8.04 -17.98 13.43
CA ASN A 222 -7.35 -19.02 14.17
C ASN A 222 -5.89 -18.61 14.42
N VAL A 223 -5.43 -18.65 15.66
CA VAL A 223 -4.08 -18.24 16.07
C VAL A 223 -3.19 -19.42 16.50
N SER A 224 -3.57 -20.66 16.23
CA SER A 224 -2.77 -21.83 16.63
C SER A 224 -1.31 -21.75 16.15
N GLU A 225 -1.04 -21.16 14.98
CA GLU A 225 0.32 -20.97 14.46
C GLU A 225 1.16 -19.94 15.23
N LEU A 226 0.52 -19.05 15.99
CA LEU A 226 1.22 -18.02 16.79
C LEU A 226 1.71 -18.54 18.15
N GLY A 227 1.26 -19.72 18.58
CA GLY A 227 1.71 -20.33 19.85
C GLY A 227 1.38 -19.49 21.09
N MET A 228 0.35 -18.64 21.02
CA MET A 228 -0.07 -17.84 22.18
C MET A 228 -0.78 -18.74 23.21
N VAL A 229 -0.22 -18.78 24.41
CA VAL A 229 -0.76 -19.56 25.54
C VAL A 229 -1.23 -18.60 26.62
N THR A 230 -2.38 -18.90 27.21
CA THR A 230 -2.89 -18.14 28.36
C THR A 230 -2.20 -18.59 29.64
N GLN A 231 -2.14 -17.74 30.67
CA GLN A 231 -1.51 -18.07 31.96
C GLN A 231 -2.02 -19.37 32.62
N GLY A 232 -3.22 -19.85 32.22
CA GLY A 232 -3.79 -21.11 32.67
C GLY A 232 -3.37 -22.35 31.86
N GLY A 233 -2.35 -22.27 31.00
CA GLY A 233 -1.83 -23.42 30.22
C GLY A 233 -2.79 -23.96 29.17
N LYS A 234 -3.92 -23.30 28.92
CA LYS A 234 -4.80 -23.62 27.80
C LYS A 234 -4.22 -22.99 26.55
N ASP A 235 -3.90 -23.85 25.58
CA ASP A 235 -3.53 -23.45 24.24
C ASP A 235 -4.59 -22.52 23.67
N GLY A 236 -4.15 -21.43 23.03
CA GLY A 236 -4.99 -20.39 22.45
C GLY A 236 -5.80 -20.84 21.25
N VAL A 237 -6.59 -21.93 21.35
CA VAL A 237 -7.64 -22.30 20.38
C VAL A 237 -8.88 -21.43 20.57
N THR A 238 -8.79 -20.36 21.37
CA THR A 238 -9.83 -19.34 21.43
C THR A 238 -9.68 -18.41 20.23
N PRO A 239 -10.73 -18.22 19.41
CA PRO A 239 -10.64 -17.32 18.27
C PRO A 239 -10.39 -15.90 18.78
N TYR A 240 -9.22 -15.35 18.48
CA TYR A 240 -8.97 -13.95 18.78
C TYR A 240 -9.75 -13.10 17.78
N SER A 241 -10.50 -12.14 18.30
CA SER A 241 -11.06 -11.07 17.49
C SER A 241 -9.95 -10.07 17.21
N ILE A 242 -9.24 -10.27 16.10
CA ILE A 242 -8.13 -9.39 15.77
C ILE A 242 -8.71 -8.12 15.16
N TRP A 243 -8.42 -7.00 15.82
CA TRP A 243 -8.79 -5.65 15.42
C TRP A 243 -7.90 -5.15 14.28
N ASP A 244 -7.81 -5.91 13.18
CA ASP A 244 -6.86 -5.52 12.16
C ASP A 244 -7.40 -4.36 11.30
N VAL A 245 -6.58 -3.33 11.26
CA VAL A 245 -6.71 -2.20 10.35
C VAL A 245 -6.43 -2.79 8.99
N VAL A 246 -7.43 -2.84 8.09
CA VAL A 246 -7.15 -2.91 6.65
C VAL A 246 -6.45 -1.59 6.26
N ARG A 247 -5.19 -1.43 6.66
CA ARG A 247 -4.32 -0.28 6.39
C ARG A 247 -3.72 -0.58 5.02
N LYS A 248 -4.44 -0.13 3.98
CA LYS A 248 -4.00 -0.07 2.57
C LYS A 248 -3.05 -1.19 2.11
N ARG A 249 -3.60 -2.37 1.84
CA ARG A 249 -3.32 -3.26 0.68
C ARG A 249 -3.78 -4.67 1.03
N LEU A 250 -5.07 -4.95 0.81
CA LEU A 250 -5.39 -6.24 0.22
C LEU A 250 -4.73 -6.20 -1.16
N TYR A 251 -3.55 -6.81 -1.29
CA TYR A 251 -2.97 -7.07 -2.59
C TYR A 251 -3.98 -7.92 -3.36
N TYR A 252 -4.67 -7.30 -4.31
CA TYR A 252 -5.39 -8.00 -5.36
C TYR A 252 -4.32 -8.74 -6.18
N SER A 253 -3.96 -9.95 -5.75
CA SER A 253 -3.12 -10.87 -6.52
C SER A 253 -3.94 -11.36 -7.70
N ARG A 254 -4.01 -10.53 -8.75
CA ARG A 254 -4.38 -11.02 -10.07
C ARG A 254 -3.13 -11.73 -10.56
N SER A 255 -3.14 -13.06 -10.55
CA SER A 255 -2.13 -13.85 -11.27
C SER A 255 -2.17 -13.40 -12.73
N LYS A 256 -1.18 -12.61 -13.15
CA LYS A 256 -0.89 -12.45 -14.57
C LYS A 256 -0.38 -13.80 -15.02
N LYS A 257 -1.28 -14.66 -15.52
CA LYS A 257 -0.87 -15.75 -16.40
C LYS A 257 -0.11 -15.09 -17.54
N TYR A 258 1.17 -15.39 -17.62
CA TYR A 258 2.02 -15.02 -18.74
C TYR A 258 1.35 -15.59 -20.00
N LEU A 259 0.83 -14.71 -20.86
CA LEU A 259 0.58 -15.07 -22.25
C LEU A 259 1.96 -15.19 -22.92
N PRO A 260 2.24 -16.27 -23.67
CA PRO A 260 3.47 -16.35 -24.43
C PRO A 260 3.48 -15.26 -25.52
N PRO A 261 4.66 -14.74 -25.90
CA PRO A 261 4.76 -13.75 -26.97
C PRO A 261 4.24 -14.36 -28.27
N ALA A 262 3.31 -13.67 -28.91
CA ALA A 262 2.74 -14.06 -30.19
C ALA A 262 3.84 -14.10 -31.26
N SER A 263 3.94 -15.24 -31.92
CA SER A 263 4.68 -15.46 -33.16
C SER A 263 4.23 -14.45 -34.23
N THR A 264 5.21 -13.84 -34.90
CA THR A 264 5.02 -12.95 -36.03
C THR A 264 4.56 -13.72 -37.27
N ALA A 265 3.35 -13.43 -37.78
CA ALA A 265 2.92 -13.74 -39.14
C ALA A 265 1.90 -12.68 -39.61
N PRO A 266 1.80 -12.39 -40.93
CA PRO A 266 1.50 -11.05 -41.42
C PRO A 266 0.01 -10.72 -41.63
N LEU A 267 -0.22 -9.41 -41.66
CA LEU A 267 -1.46 -8.67 -41.83
C LEU A 267 -2.23 -9.06 -43.10
N LEU A 268 -3.51 -9.39 -42.94
CA LEU A 268 -4.51 -9.25 -44.01
C LEU A 268 -5.66 -8.37 -43.52
N SER A 269 -5.93 -7.36 -44.34
CA SER A 269 -6.87 -6.28 -44.20
C SER A 269 -8.33 -6.73 -44.15
N ARG A 270 -9.12 -6.16 -43.23
CA ARG A 270 -10.54 -5.87 -43.48
C ARG A 270 -11.03 -4.73 -42.60
N ALA A 271 -11.52 -3.68 -43.26
CA ALA A 271 -12.01 -2.44 -42.70
C ALA A 271 -13.31 -2.64 -41.90
N ALA A 272 -13.46 -1.90 -40.81
CA ALA A 272 -14.73 -1.71 -40.09
C ALA A 272 -14.94 -0.20 -39.84
N PRO A 273 -16.18 0.32 -39.98
CA PRO A 273 -16.47 1.75 -40.04
C PRO A 273 -16.45 2.47 -38.67
N PRO A 274 -16.35 3.82 -38.64
CA PRO A 274 -16.13 4.60 -37.43
C PRO A 274 -17.44 4.84 -36.66
N MET A 275 -17.45 4.50 -35.37
CA MET A 275 -18.55 4.86 -34.46
C MET A 275 -18.22 6.13 -33.69
N HIS A 276 -19.10 7.11 -33.89
CA HIS A 276 -19.22 8.41 -33.22
C HIS A 276 -19.16 8.28 -31.68
N TYR A 277 -18.28 9.03 -31.03
CA TYR A 277 -18.33 9.26 -29.59
C TYR A 277 -18.73 10.71 -29.33
N HIS A 278 -19.98 10.91 -28.89
CA HIS A 278 -20.41 12.17 -28.28
C HIS A 278 -19.71 12.32 -26.92
N THR A 279 -19.01 13.44 -26.76
CA THR A 279 -18.45 13.90 -25.49
C THR A 279 -19.37 14.98 -24.94
N CYS A 280 -20.13 14.65 -23.90
CA CYS A 280 -20.85 15.63 -23.10
C CYS A 280 -19.94 15.99 -21.93
N TYR A 281 -19.22 17.11 -22.04
CA TYR A 281 -18.57 17.75 -20.90
C TYR A 281 -19.52 18.82 -20.35
N ASP A 282 -20.06 18.57 -19.15
CA ASP A 282 -20.72 19.61 -18.36
C ASP A 282 -19.65 20.57 -17.82
N VAL A 283 -19.67 21.80 -18.34
CA VAL A 283 -18.87 22.94 -17.92
C VAL A 283 -19.66 23.69 -16.85
N ALA A 284 -19.16 23.69 -15.61
CA ALA A 284 -19.65 24.60 -14.57
C ALA A 284 -19.00 25.98 -14.73
N PRO A 285 -19.76 27.09 -14.75
CA PRO A 285 -19.21 28.43 -14.92
C PRO A 285 -18.60 28.98 -13.61
N SER A 286 -17.33 29.40 -13.69
CA SER A 286 -16.63 30.19 -12.69
C SER A 286 -16.96 31.67 -12.90
N THR A 287 -17.68 32.28 -11.97
CA THR A 287 -17.79 33.73 -11.85
C THR A 287 -16.49 34.30 -11.24
N ARG A 288 -15.73 35.04 -12.04
CA ARG A 288 -14.67 35.93 -11.55
C ARG A 288 -14.84 37.29 -12.22
N SER A 289 -15.33 38.26 -11.44
CA SER A 289 -15.35 39.66 -11.78
C SER A 289 -13.94 40.25 -11.68
N ALA A 290 -13.64 41.15 -12.61
CA ALA A 290 -12.41 41.93 -12.67
C ALA A 290 -12.59 43.27 -11.95
N ALA A 291 -11.66 43.58 -11.05
CA ALA A 291 -11.24 44.91 -10.60
C ALA A 291 -10.00 44.62 -9.72
N GLY A 292 -8.81 45.18 -9.91
CA GLY A 292 -8.43 46.55 -10.15
C GLY A 292 -7.19 46.73 -9.25
N GLY A 293 -6.08 47.21 -9.81
CA GLY A 293 -4.75 47.09 -9.21
C GLY A 293 -4.51 47.84 -7.90
N LYS A 294 -3.43 47.46 -7.22
CA LYS A 294 -2.32 48.32 -6.73
C LYS A 294 -1.59 47.64 -5.57
N TYR A 295 -0.27 47.72 -5.64
CA TYR A 295 0.71 47.38 -4.62
C TYR A 295 0.51 48.22 -3.36
N PHE A 296 0.71 47.65 -2.17
CA PHE A 296 1.44 48.31 -1.07
C PHE A 296 1.83 47.29 0.02
N LEU A 297 3.08 47.40 0.47
CA LEU A 297 3.58 46.79 1.71
C LEU A 297 2.90 47.48 2.90
N GLU A 298 2.46 46.74 3.92
CA GLU A 298 2.56 47.26 5.29
C GLU A 298 2.51 46.19 6.40
N ARG A 299 3.37 46.49 7.37
CA ARG A 299 3.62 45.99 8.73
C ARG A 299 2.58 45.10 9.41
N LEU A 300 3.10 43.99 9.94
CA LEU A 300 2.60 43.31 11.13
C LEU A 300 2.78 44.18 12.39
N TYR A 301 1.70 44.44 13.12
CA TYR A 301 1.73 44.76 14.55
C TYR A 301 0.57 44.04 15.28
N ILE A 302 0.97 43.15 16.20
CA ILE A 302 0.47 42.85 17.55
C ILE A 302 -1.03 43.01 17.87
N GLY A 303 -1.61 41.97 18.48
CA GLY A 303 -2.83 42.06 19.29
C GLY A 303 -3.18 40.75 20.01
N THR A 304 -2.77 40.64 21.27
CA THR A 304 -3.28 39.71 22.29
C THR A 304 -4.73 40.03 22.66
N VAL A 305 -5.61 39.01 22.68
CA VAL A 305 -6.47 38.56 23.81
C VAL A 305 -6.81 37.09 23.56
#